data_AF-A0A1A0JT84-F1
#
_entry.id   AF-A0A1A0JT84-F1
#
_cell.length_a   1.000
_cell.length_b   1.000
_cell.length_c   1.000
_cell.angle_alpha   90.00
_cell.angle_beta   90.00
_cell.angle_gamma   90.00
#
_symmetry.space_group_name_H-M   'P 1'
#
loop_
_entity.id
_entity.type
_entity.pdbx_description
1 polymer ?
#
loop_
_entity_poly.entity_id
_entity_poly.type
_entity_poly.pdbx_seq_one_letter_code
_entity_poly.pdbx_strand_id
1 'polypeptide(L)'
;MVGVSAPHRRPALIILVVVAALACLGLGWWQWGRFESSSGTAQNLGYALQWPLFAGFVVFAYFRFVRLERDTAAEHTEATEPAEASSPADSATPARRKTKRAAPREIPAGILPERPTAARDDDPVLAEYNKYLADLHAQDVRERMHAVGLDGPDIERRAG
;
A
#
# COMPACT_ATOMS: atom_id res chain seq x y z
N MET A 1 5.75 23.63 13.61
CA MET A 1 5.13 23.18 12.35
C MET A 1 3.63 23.11 12.60
N VAL A 2 2.87 23.96 11.91
CA VAL A 2 1.44 24.23 12.16
C VAL A 2 0.62 22.96 11.87
N GLY A 3 -0.19 22.54 12.84
CA GLY A 3 -1.13 21.44 12.67
C GLY A 3 -2.16 21.80 11.59
N VAL A 4 -2.15 21.07 10.48
CA VAL A 4 -3.15 21.21 9.43
C VAL A 4 -4.51 20.83 10.02
N SER A 5 -5.39 21.82 10.13
CA SER A 5 -6.74 21.65 10.67
C SER A 5 -7.48 20.52 9.94
N ALA A 6 -7.95 19.56 10.73
CA ALA A 6 -8.74 18.40 10.33
C ALA A 6 -9.91 18.64 9.34
N PRO A 7 -10.67 19.76 9.33
CA PRO A 7 -11.89 19.84 8.51
C PRO A 7 -11.68 20.03 7.00
N HIS A 8 -10.57 20.61 6.55
CA HIS A 8 -10.39 20.98 5.14
C HIS A 8 -10.17 19.79 4.20
N ARG A 9 -9.77 18.63 4.73
CA ARG A 9 -9.49 17.43 3.91
C ARG A 9 -10.76 16.84 3.30
N ARG A 10 -11.89 16.93 3.99
CA ARG A 10 -13.16 16.31 3.55
C ARG A 10 -13.70 16.90 2.25
N PRO A 11 -13.90 18.23 2.12
CA PRO A 11 -14.33 18.80 0.85
C PRO A 11 -13.32 18.55 -0.28
N ALA A 12 -12.01 18.60 0.02
CA ALA A 12 -10.98 18.27 -0.97
C ALA A 12 -11.08 16.83 -1.47
N LEU A 13 -11.30 15.85 -0.57
CA LEU A 13 -11.51 14.45 -0.93
C LEU A 13 -12.82 14.25 -1.71
N ILE A 14 -13.89 14.95 -1.36
CA ILE A 14 -15.16 14.91 -2.11
C ILE A 14 -14.94 15.40 -3.54
N ILE A 15 -14.31 16.56 -3.70
CA ILE A 15 -14.00 17.13 -5.02
C ILE A 15 -13.14 16.14 -5.82
N LEU A 16 -12.10 15.56 -5.20
CA LEU A 16 -11.24 14.57 -5.85
C LEU A 16 -12.05 13.33 -6.29
N VAL A 17 -12.94 12.81 -5.45
CA VAL A 17 -13.80 11.65 -5.76
C VAL A 17 -14.77 11.97 -6.89
N VAL A 18 -15.39 13.16 -6.88
CA VAL A 18 -16.30 13.60 -7.94
C VAL A 18 -15.55 13.74 -9.27
N VAL A 19 -14.39 14.40 -9.27
CA VAL A 19 -13.57 14.54 -10.48
C VAL A 19 -13.14 13.17 -11.01
N ALA A 20 -12.66 12.28 -10.14
CA ALA A 20 -12.26 10.93 -10.53
C ALA A 20 -13.44 10.12 -11.09
N ALA A 21 -14.62 10.20 -10.48
CA ALA A 21 -15.82 9.52 -10.96
C ALA A 21 -16.27 10.05 -12.33
N LEU A 22 -16.30 11.38 -12.52
CA LEU A 22 -16.63 12.00 -13.80
C LEU A 22 -15.62 11.63 -14.88
N ALA A 23 -14.32 11.60 -14.56
CA ALA A 23 -13.29 11.15 -15.49
C ALA A 23 -13.51 9.69 -15.92
N CYS A 24 -13.80 8.78 -14.98
CA CYS A 24 -14.13 7.39 -15.30
C CYS A 24 -15.36 7.29 -16.19
N LEU A 25 -16.45 8.00 -15.87
CA LEU A 25 -17.67 7.98 -16.68
C LEU A 25 -17.43 8.56 -18.08
N GLY A 26 -16.64 9.64 -18.20
CA GLY A 26 -16.24 10.21 -19.49
C GLY A 26 -15.43 9.24 -20.35
N LEU A 27 -14.50 8.49 -19.73
CA LEU A 27 -13.75 7.44 -20.41
C LEU A 27 -14.64 6.27 -20.84
N GLY A 28 -15.58 5.85 -19.99
CA GLY A 28 -16.58 4.83 -20.31
C GLY A 28 -17.46 5.23 -21.48
N TRP A 29 -17.94 6.48 -21.48
CA TRP A 29 -18.72 7.06 -22.57
C TRP A 29 -17.93 7.10 -23.88
N TRP A 30 -16.66 7.51 -23.82
CA TRP A 30 -15.79 7.51 -25.00
C TRP A 30 -15.56 6.10 -25.54
N GLN A 31 -15.37 5.11 -24.65
CA GLN A 31 -15.21 3.71 -25.06
C GLN A 31 -16.48 3.12 -25.67
N TRP A 32 -17.65 3.52 -25.17
CA TRP A 32 -18.93 3.15 -25.79
C TRP A 32 -19.02 3.62 -27.24
N GLY A 33 -18.69 4.89 -27.51
CA GLY A 33 -18.64 5.41 -28.88
C GLY A 33 -17.61 4.70 -29.76
N ARG A 34 -16.48 4.25 -29.19
CA ARG A 34 -15.51 3.42 -29.91
C ARG A 34 -16.00 2.01 -30.22
N PHE A 35 -16.83 1.43 -29.36
CA PHE A 35 -17.46 0.14 -29.61
C PHE A 35 -18.51 0.23 -30.74
N GLU A 36 -19.25 1.33 -30.85
CA GLU A 36 -20.23 1.54 -31.95
C GLU A 36 -19.59 1.84 -33.31
N SER A 37 -18.29 2.15 -33.34
CA SER A 37 -17.56 2.43 -34.59
C SER A 37 -17.35 1.16 -35.42
N SER A 38 -17.06 1.31 -36.73
CA SER A 38 -16.82 0.19 -37.66
C SER A 38 -15.65 -0.74 -37.28
N SER A 39 -14.77 -0.29 -36.39
CA SER A 39 -13.64 -1.04 -35.84
C SER A 39 -13.85 -1.41 -34.36
N GLY A 40 -15.08 -1.43 -33.86
CA GLY A 40 -15.40 -1.75 -32.48
C GLY A 40 -15.12 -3.22 -32.14
N THR A 41 -14.57 -3.47 -30.95
CA THR A 41 -14.28 -4.83 -30.46
C THR A 41 -15.00 -5.12 -29.15
N ALA A 42 -15.19 -6.40 -28.81
CA ALA A 42 -15.73 -6.83 -27.52
C ALA A 42 -14.87 -6.34 -26.33
N GLN A 43 -13.57 -6.11 -26.55
CA GLN A 43 -12.69 -5.53 -25.54
C GLN A 43 -13.04 -4.06 -25.23
N ASN A 44 -13.41 -3.26 -26.24
CA ASN A 44 -13.89 -1.89 -26.03
C ASN A 44 -15.15 -1.86 -25.17
N LEU A 45 -16.09 -2.78 -25.42
CA LEU A 45 -17.30 -2.93 -24.61
C LEU A 45 -16.98 -3.30 -23.17
N GLY A 46 -16.04 -4.24 -22.97
CA GLY A 46 -15.54 -4.59 -21.64
C GLY A 46 -15.02 -3.36 -20.89
N TYR A 47 -14.19 -2.54 -21.55
CA TYR A 47 -13.72 -1.29 -20.96
C TYR A 47 -14.84 -0.28 -20.70
N ALA A 48 -15.78 -0.11 -21.64
CA ALA A 48 -16.92 0.79 -21.49
C ALA A 48 -17.76 0.45 -20.25
N LEU A 49 -17.90 -0.83 -19.91
CA LEU A 49 -18.60 -1.29 -18.71
C LEU A 49 -17.70 -1.29 -17.45
N GLN A 50 -16.41 -1.53 -17.61
CA GLN A 50 -15.43 -1.51 -16.51
C GLN A 50 -15.28 -0.10 -15.90
N TRP A 51 -15.27 0.95 -16.73
CA TRP A 51 -15.09 2.31 -16.25
C TRP A 51 -16.20 2.79 -15.28
N PRO A 52 -17.51 2.56 -15.54
CA PRO A 52 -18.58 2.79 -14.57
C PRO A 52 -18.43 2.01 -13.26
N LEU A 53 -17.97 0.75 -13.32
CA LEU A 53 -17.72 -0.04 -12.11
C LEU A 53 -16.62 0.59 -11.25
N PHE A 54 -15.56 1.12 -11.88
CA PHE A 54 -14.54 1.87 -11.16
C PHE A 54 -15.05 3.18 -10.59
N ALA A 55 -15.90 3.93 -11.32
CA ALA A 55 -16.53 5.14 -10.78
C ALA A 55 -17.33 4.81 -9.51
N GLY A 56 -18.15 3.75 -9.56
CA GLY A 56 -18.88 3.24 -8.39
C GLY A 56 -17.96 2.80 -7.25
N PHE A 57 -16.87 2.11 -7.56
CA PHE A 57 -15.87 1.68 -6.57
C PHE A 57 -15.22 2.86 -5.84
N VAL A 58 -14.81 3.91 -6.55
CA VAL A 58 -14.19 5.11 -5.93
C VAL A 58 -15.18 5.81 -4.99
N VAL A 59 -16.43 5.96 -5.42
CA VAL A 59 -17.50 6.54 -4.59
C VAL A 59 -17.77 5.66 -3.35
N PHE A 60 -17.84 4.35 -3.54
CA PHE A 60 -18.00 3.39 -2.44
C PHE A 60 -16.83 3.45 -1.45
N ALA A 61 -15.59 3.50 -1.94
CA ALA A 61 -14.40 3.61 -1.10
C ALA A 61 -14.44 4.88 -0.26
N TYR A 62 -14.88 6.01 -0.83
CA TYR A 62 -15.09 7.25 -0.08
C TYR A 62 -16.15 7.10 1.02
N PHE A 63 -17.32 6.51 0.71
CA PHE A 63 -18.34 6.24 1.74
C PHE A 63 -17.81 5.36 2.87
N ARG A 64 -17.09 4.30 2.52
CA ARG A 64 -16.49 3.38 3.49
C ARG A 64 -15.42 4.05 4.35
N PHE A 65 -14.62 4.92 3.75
CA PHE A 65 -13.61 5.72 4.42
C PHE A 65 -14.24 6.71 5.40
N VAL A 66 -15.26 7.46 4.98
CA VAL A 66 -15.99 8.41 5.86
C VAL A 66 -16.65 7.69 7.02
N ARG A 67 -17.24 6.50 6.79
CA ARG A 67 -17.80 5.69 7.88
C ARG A 67 -16.72 5.27 8.88
N LEU A 68 -15.57 4.79 8.40
CA LEU A 68 -14.45 4.41 9.26
C LEU A 68 -13.92 5.60 10.06
N GLU A 69 -13.75 6.77 9.44
CA GLU A 69 -13.32 7.98 10.16
C GLU A 69 -14.33 8.40 11.26
N ARG A 70 -15.64 8.21 11.03
CA ARG A 70 -16.68 8.52 12.02
C ARG A 70 -16.62 7.56 13.20
N ASP A 71 -16.50 6.26 12.93
CA ASP A 71 -16.41 5.23 13.97
C ASP A 71 -15.15 5.45 14.83
N THR A 72 -14.00 5.70 14.20
CA THR A 72 -12.75 6.02 14.91
C THR A 72 -12.83 7.34 15.69
N ALA A 73 -13.47 8.38 15.15
CA ALA A 73 -13.64 9.64 15.88
C ALA A 73 -14.53 9.49 17.13
N ALA A 74 -15.57 8.65 17.08
CA ALA A 74 -16.40 8.34 18.23
C ALA A 74 -15.60 7.62 19.34
N GLU A 75 -14.82 6.60 18.98
CA GLU A 75 -13.95 5.88 19.91
C GLU A 75 -12.91 6.80 20.58
N HIS A 76 -12.33 7.74 19.81
CA HIS A 76 -11.39 8.73 20.37
C HIS A 76 -12.07 9.75 21.31
N THR A 77 -13.33 10.10 21.04
CA THR A 77 -14.09 11.03 21.90
C THR A 77 -14.42 10.36 23.23
N GLU A 78 -14.89 9.11 23.20
CA GLU A 78 -15.15 8.30 24.41
C GLU A 78 -13.88 8.03 25.23
N ALA A 79 -12.71 7.89 24.59
CA ALA A 79 -11.44 7.70 25.28
C ALA A 79 -10.84 9.00 25.87
N THR A 80 -11.32 10.18 25.43
CA THR A 80 -10.79 11.50 25.82
C THR A 80 -11.66 12.19 26.88
N GLU A 81 -12.75 11.61 27.35
CA GLU A 81 -13.49 12.07 28.53
C GLU A 81 -13.04 11.30 29.79
N PRO A 82 -12.19 11.87 30.68
CA PRO A 82 -12.00 11.36 32.03
C PRO A 82 -12.94 12.08 33.00
N ALA A 83 -13.78 11.30 33.67
CA ALA A 83 -14.10 11.45 35.09
C ALA A 83 -14.53 12.83 35.62
N GLU A 84 -15.76 13.27 35.32
CA GLU A 84 -16.51 14.18 36.21
C GLU A 84 -18.00 13.82 36.22
N ALA A 85 -18.33 12.66 36.80
CA ALA A 85 -19.53 12.43 37.63
C ALA A 85 -19.67 10.93 37.97
N SER A 86 -19.39 10.64 39.24
CA SER A 86 -19.92 9.52 40.03
C SER A 86 -19.43 8.09 39.76
N SER A 87 -18.97 7.46 40.84
CA SER A 87 -18.90 6.00 41.04
C SER A 87 -19.48 5.72 42.44
N PRO A 88 -20.07 4.55 42.78
CA PRO A 88 -19.79 3.25 42.17
C PRO A 88 -21.01 2.32 41.96
N ALA A 89 -20.72 1.14 41.38
CA ALA A 89 -21.56 -0.06 41.22
C ALA A 89 -22.53 -0.07 40.02
N ASP A 90 -22.14 -0.75 38.94
CA ASP A 90 -22.63 -2.11 38.69
C ASP A 90 -21.75 -2.81 37.63
N SER A 91 -21.71 -4.11 37.80
CA SER A 91 -20.98 -5.17 37.12
C SER A 91 -21.14 -5.14 35.58
N ALA A 92 -20.09 -4.79 34.84
CA ALA A 92 -20.04 -5.10 33.40
C ALA A 92 -18.59 -5.23 32.91
N THR A 93 -18.14 -6.47 32.71
CA THR A 93 -17.04 -6.75 31.79
C THR A 93 -17.63 -7.30 30.50
N PRO A 94 -17.76 -6.50 29.42
CA PRO A 94 -17.75 -7.07 28.09
C PRO A 94 -16.29 -7.20 27.64
N ALA A 95 -15.93 -8.43 27.32
CA ALA A 95 -14.61 -8.81 26.84
C ALA A 95 -14.14 -7.90 25.70
N ARG A 96 -13.11 -7.10 26.01
CA ARG A 96 -12.27 -6.37 25.05
C ARG A 96 -11.71 -7.38 24.05
N ARG A 97 -12.34 -7.49 22.87
CA ARG A 97 -11.88 -8.34 21.78
C ARG A 97 -10.58 -7.75 21.23
N LYS A 98 -9.46 -8.15 21.83
CA LYS A 98 -8.13 -7.89 21.30
C LYS A 98 -8.08 -8.48 19.89
N THR A 99 -8.17 -7.64 18.88
CA THR A 99 -7.73 -7.99 17.53
C THR A 99 -6.25 -8.34 17.66
N LYS A 100 -5.95 -9.65 17.60
CA LYS A 100 -4.58 -10.15 17.52
C LYS A 100 -3.95 -9.44 16.32
N ARG A 101 -3.02 -8.52 16.59
CA ARG A 101 -2.08 -8.01 15.60
C ARG A 101 -1.45 -9.24 14.97
N ALA A 102 -1.84 -9.53 13.73
CA ALA A 102 -1.40 -10.73 13.03
C ALA A 102 0.13 -10.71 13.05
N ALA A 103 0.71 -11.72 13.69
CA ALA A 103 2.14 -11.98 13.60
C ALA A 103 2.54 -12.02 12.11
N PRO A 104 3.79 -11.64 11.75
CA PRO A 104 4.28 -11.82 10.39
C PRO A 104 3.94 -13.23 9.94
N ARG A 105 3.08 -13.33 8.92
CA ARG A 105 2.59 -14.62 8.44
C ARG A 105 3.74 -15.19 7.62
N GLU A 106 4.56 -16.03 8.25
CA GLU A 106 5.55 -16.82 7.55
C GLU A 106 4.83 -17.53 6.41
N ILE A 107 5.27 -17.27 5.18
CA ILE A 107 4.69 -17.87 3.98
C ILE A 107 5.05 -19.37 4.04
N PRO A 108 4.07 -20.28 4.16
CA PRO A 108 4.35 -21.71 4.10
C PRO A 108 5.07 -22.03 2.78
N ALA A 109 6.12 -22.84 2.85
CA ALA A 109 7.06 -23.10 1.73
C ALA A 109 6.41 -23.68 0.44
N GLY A 110 5.11 -23.97 0.46
CA GLY A 110 4.33 -24.45 -0.69
C GLY A 110 3.32 -23.45 -1.28
N ILE A 111 3.26 -22.19 -0.81
CA ILE A 111 2.35 -21.17 -1.39
C ILE A 111 3.02 -20.35 -2.49
N LEU A 112 4.35 -20.25 -2.47
CA LEU A 112 5.06 -19.65 -3.59
C LEU A 112 5.13 -20.68 -4.72
N PRO A 113 4.74 -20.33 -5.97
CA PRO A 113 5.09 -21.17 -7.10
C PRO A 113 6.59 -21.43 -7.07
N GLU A 114 7.01 -22.64 -7.48
CA GLU A 114 8.43 -22.97 -7.58
C GLU A 114 9.13 -21.82 -8.29
N ARG A 115 10.19 -21.26 -7.68
CA ARG A 115 10.89 -20.11 -8.25
C ARG A 115 11.26 -20.52 -9.68
N PRO A 116 10.72 -19.85 -10.72
CA PRO A 116 11.11 -20.15 -12.08
C PRO A 116 12.62 -20.03 -12.13
N THR A 117 13.30 -21.11 -12.51
CA THR A 117 14.73 -21.04 -12.72
C THR A 117 14.92 -20.07 -13.86
N ALA A 118 15.44 -18.87 -13.57
CA ALA A 118 15.67 -17.88 -14.61
C ALA A 118 16.55 -18.54 -15.68
N ALA A 119 16.09 -18.55 -16.93
CA ALA A 119 16.93 -18.94 -18.03
C ALA A 119 18.17 -18.05 -17.98
N ARG A 120 19.36 -18.65 -18.00
CA ARG A 120 20.60 -17.89 -18.19
C ARG A 120 20.54 -17.36 -19.61
N ASP A 121 20.18 -16.08 -19.75
CA ASP A 121 20.36 -15.35 -20.99
C ASP A 121 21.84 -15.00 -21.10
N ASP A 122 22.56 -15.71 -21.98
CA ASP A 122 23.98 -15.47 -22.28
C ASP A 122 24.16 -14.25 -23.22
N ASP A 123 23.29 -13.22 -23.08
CA ASP A 123 23.43 -11.96 -23.81
C ASP A 123 24.67 -11.22 -23.30
N PRO A 124 25.66 -10.93 -24.17
CA PRO A 124 26.89 -10.24 -23.76
C PRO A 124 26.60 -8.87 -23.12
N VAL A 125 25.56 -8.16 -23.56
CA VAL A 125 25.23 -6.83 -23.01
C VAL A 125 24.70 -6.94 -21.58
N LEU A 126 23.83 -7.92 -21.32
CA LEU A 126 23.30 -8.17 -19.97
C LEU A 126 24.38 -8.69 -19.02
N ALA A 127 25.31 -9.51 -19.51
CA ALA A 127 26.44 -9.99 -18.72
C ALA A 127 27.34 -8.81 -18.27
N GLU A 128 27.63 -7.87 -19.16
CA GLU A 128 28.37 -6.65 -18.82
C GLU A 128 27.62 -5.77 -17.83
N TYR A 129 26.30 -5.59 -18.01
CA TYR A 129 25.47 -4.79 -17.10
C TYR A 129 25.37 -5.42 -15.70
N ASN A 130 25.15 -6.72 -15.60
CA ASN A 130 25.11 -7.43 -14.33
C ASN A 130 26.47 -7.40 -13.61
N LYS A 131 27.57 -7.49 -14.36
CA LYS A 131 28.92 -7.31 -13.83
C LYS A 131 29.13 -5.89 -13.29
N TYR A 132 28.69 -4.87 -14.02
CA TYR A 132 28.76 -3.48 -13.56
C TYR A 132 27.97 -3.25 -12.27
N LEU A 133 26.74 -3.77 -12.17
CA LEU A 133 25.94 -3.70 -10.94
C LEU A 133 26.61 -4.43 -9.77
N ALA A 134 27.22 -5.59 -10.03
CA ALA A 134 27.94 -6.35 -9.01
C ALA A 134 29.18 -5.58 -8.51
N ASP A 135 29.95 -4.97 -9.40
CA ASP A 135 31.12 -4.16 -9.04
C ASP A 135 30.74 -2.93 -8.21
N LEU A 136 29.64 -2.26 -8.59
CA LEU A 136 29.12 -1.12 -7.83
C LEU A 136 28.64 -1.54 -6.43
N HIS A 137 27.90 -2.65 -6.35
CA HIS A 137 27.44 -3.19 -5.07
C HIS A 137 28.63 -3.59 -4.17
N ALA A 138 29.66 -4.21 -4.74
CA ALA A 138 30.85 -4.58 -3.99
C ALA A 138 31.61 -3.36 -3.46
N GLN A 139 31.61 -2.23 -4.18
CA GLN A 139 32.18 -0.96 -3.70
C GLN A 139 31.37 -0.39 -2.54
N ASP A 140 30.04 -0.31 -2.65
CA ASP A 140 29.14 0.17 -1.59
C ASP A 140 29.25 -0.70 -0.32
N VAL A 141 29.34 -2.02 -0.46
CA VAL A 141 29.54 -2.93 0.68
C VAL A 141 30.89 -2.68 1.36
N ARG A 142 31.98 -2.55 0.58
CA ARG A 142 33.31 -2.23 1.14
C ARG A 142 33.33 -0.88 1.85
N GLU A 143 32.70 0.14 1.26
CA GLU A 143 32.59 1.46 1.89
C GLU A 143 31.81 1.39 3.22
N ARG A 144 30.72 0.63 3.26
CA ARG A 144 29.96 0.39 4.49
C ARG A 144 30.76 -0.39 5.53
N MET A 145 31.51 -1.42 5.14
CA MET A 145 32.37 -2.18 6.06
C MET A 145 33.47 -1.30 6.66
N HIS A 146 34.07 -0.43 5.86
CA HIS A 146 35.07 0.55 6.32
C HIS A 146 34.45 1.59 7.25
N ALA A 147 33.26 2.12 6.92
CA ALA A 147 32.54 3.10 7.75
C ALA A 147 32.13 2.52 9.12
N VAL A 148 31.84 1.22 9.19
CA VAL A 148 31.53 0.50 10.44
C VAL A 148 32.80 0.02 11.16
N GLY A 149 33.99 0.24 10.58
CA GLY A 149 35.28 -0.09 11.18
C GLY A 149 35.58 -1.60 11.22
N LEU A 150 34.97 -2.39 10.33
CA LEU A 150 35.11 -3.84 10.28
C LEU A 150 36.25 -4.32 9.37
N ASP A 151 36.97 -3.40 8.73
CA ASP A 151 38.07 -3.71 7.80
C ASP A 151 39.42 -3.52 8.51
N GLY A 152 39.89 -4.55 9.22
CA GLY A 152 41.20 -4.53 9.89
C GLY A 152 41.79 -5.92 10.22
N PRO A 153 43.14 -6.07 10.22
CA PRO A 153 43.89 -7.33 10.32
C PRO A 153 43.88 -8.00 11.72
N ASP A 154 42.89 -7.68 12.56
CA ASP A 154 42.84 -8.12 13.97
C ASP A 154 42.37 -9.58 14.15
N ILE A 155 41.92 -10.24 13.08
CA ILE A 155 41.50 -11.65 13.14
C ILE A 155 42.72 -12.58 13.26
N GLU A 156 43.85 -12.28 12.61
CA GLU A 156 45.04 -13.15 12.65
C GLU A 156 45.86 -12.98 13.95
N ARG A 157 45.81 -11.81 14.60
CA ARG A 157 46.60 -11.53 15.81
C ARG A 157 45.99 -12.08 17.10
N ARG A 158 44.74 -12.56 17.09
CA ARG A 158 44.03 -13.12 18.25
C ARG A 158 44.04 -14.66 18.33
N ALA A 159 44.65 -15.34 17.35
CA ALA A 159 44.68 -16.80 17.27
C ALA A 159 46.07 -17.43 17.55
N GLY A 160 47.02 -16.65 18.09
CA GLY A 160 48.37 -17.11 18.47
C GLY A 160 48.63 -16.95 19.96
#